data_AF-A0A922XCB0-F1
#
_entry.id   AF-A0A922XCB0-F1
#
_cell.length_a   1.000
_cell.length_b   1.000
_cell.length_c   1.000
_cell.angle_alpha   90.00
_cell.angle_beta   90.00
_cell.angle_gamma   90.00
#
_symmetry.space_group_name_H-M   'P 1'
#
loop_
_entity.id
_entity.type
_entity.pdbx_description
1 polymer ?
#
loop_
_entity_poly.entity_id
_entity_poly.type
_entity_poly.pdbx_seq_one_letter_code
_entity_poly.pdbx_strand_id
1 'polypeptide(L)' 'MEEPQALEVLTATLWALLVCHCENCDSVVNLPPWDDPPWNGDVYEWAAHMAPGLKALGWTTGKEWSLLCPTCSEKLS' A
#
# COMPACT_ATOMS: atom_id res chain seq x y z
N MET A 1 -0.90 -18.64 -10.27
CA MET A 1 -0.57 -17.41 -11.03
C MET A 1 -1.35 -16.30 -10.36
N GLU A 2 -0.80 -15.72 -9.29
CA GLU A 2 -1.49 -14.66 -8.55
C GLU A 2 -1.11 -13.29 -9.13
N GLU A 3 -2.06 -12.82 -9.93
CA GLU A 3 -2.44 -11.47 -10.39
C GLU A 3 -1.41 -10.32 -10.24
N PRO A 4 -0.75 -9.95 -11.36
CA PRO A 4 -0.16 -8.62 -11.56
C PRO A 4 -1.09 -7.48 -11.13
N GLN A 5 -2.39 -7.65 -11.31
CA GLN A 5 -3.42 -6.67 -10.95
C GLN A 5 -3.41 -6.29 -9.47
N ALA A 6 -3.19 -7.24 -8.54
CA ALA A 6 -3.21 -6.93 -7.11
C ALA A 6 -2.06 -6.01 -6.70
N LEU A 7 -0.89 -6.14 -7.35
CA LEU A 7 0.25 -5.26 -7.07
C LEU A 7 0.03 -3.88 -7.70
N GLU A 8 -0.49 -3.82 -8.92
CA GLU A 8 -0.81 -2.56 -9.60
C GLU A 8 -1.87 -1.75 -8.82
N VAL A 9 -2.90 -2.41 -8.31
CA VAL A 9 -3.94 -1.78 -7.50
C VAL A 9 -3.36 -1.26 -6.18
N LEU A 10 -2.52 -2.04 -5.50
CA LEU A 10 -1.83 -1.60 -4.29
C LEU A 10 -0.93 -0.37 -4.53
N THR A 11 -0.18 -0.36 -5.63
CA THR A 11 0.62 0.80 -6.05
C THR A 11 -0.25 2.03 -6.29
N ALA A 12 -1.35 1.88 -7.03
CA ALA A 12 -2.26 3.00 -7.30
C ALA A 12 -2.93 3.54 -6.02
N THR A 13 -3.29 2.65 -5.08
CA THR A 13 -3.82 3.05 -3.77
C THR A 13 -2.79 3.81 -2.95
N LEU A 14 -1.54 3.35 -2.90
CA LEU A 14 -0.47 4.08 -2.20
C LEU A 14 -0.20 5.44 -2.83
N TRP A 15 -0.19 5.53 -4.17
CA TRP A 15 -0.07 6.80 -4.87
C TRP A 15 -1.19 7.78 -4.52
N ALA A 16 -2.41 7.28 -4.33
CA ALA A 16 -3.56 8.12 -3.94
C ALA A 16 -3.52 8.54 -2.46
N LEU A 17 -3.12 7.63 -1.56
CA LEU A 17 -3.19 7.84 -0.11
C LEU A 17 -1.93 8.51 0.46
N LEU A 18 -0.77 8.31 -0.16
CA LEU A 18 0.55 8.75 0.31
C LEU A 18 0.96 8.18 1.69
N VAL A 19 0.15 7.29 2.26
CA VAL A 19 0.35 6.67 3.58
C VAL A 19 -0.09 5.21 3.54
N CYS A 20 0.40 4.41 4.49
CA CYS A 20 -0.04 3.05 4.70
C CYS A 20 -0.73 2.93 6.06
N HIS A 21 -2.07 3.00 6.04
CA HIS A 21 -2.93 2.95 7.23
C HIS A 21 -4.10 1.98 6.97
N CYS A 22 -4.39 1.13 7.94
CA CYS A 22 -5.46 0.16 7.85
C CYS A 22 -6.81 0.80 8.18
N GLU A 23 -7.79 0.70 7.28
CA GLU A 23 -9.12 1.29 7.47
C GLU A 23 -9.90 0.74 8.68
N ASN A 24 -9.58 -0.48 9.14
CA ASN A 24 -10.38 -1.20 10.13
C ASN A 24 -9.83 -1.16 11.55
N CYS A 25 -8.51 -1.05 11.72
CA CYS A 25 -7.86 -1.18 13.03
C CYS A 25 -6.82 -0.12 13.31
N ASP A 26 -6.69 0.88 12.42
CA ASP A 26 -5.73 1.97 12.53
C ASP A 26 -4.26 1.56 12.61
N SER A 27 -3.93 0.31 12.23
CA SER A 27 -2.54 -0.11 12.07
C SER A 27 -1.87 0.75 11.01
N VAL A 28 -0.64 1.19 11.26
CA VAL A 28 0.13 2.04 10.33
C VAL A 28 1.48 1.38 10.04
N VAL A 29 1.95 1.54 8.81
CA VAL A 29 3.36 1.31 8.45
C VAL A 29 4.00 2.65 8.17
N ASN A 30 5.09 2.93 8.89
CA ASN A 30 5.90 4.11 8.60
C ASN A 30 6.64 3.90 7.28
N LEU A 31 6.22 4.62 6.26
CA LEU A 31 6.88 4.66 4.96
C LEU A 31 7.84 5.86 4.90
N PRO A 32 8.92 5.78 4.11
CA PRO A 32 9.74 6.95 3.85
C PRO A 32 8.90 8.04 3.17
N PRO A 33 9.17 9.32 3.45
CA PRO A 33 8.55 10.44 2.75
C PRO A 33 8.80 10.37 1.23
N TRP A 34 7.77 10.68 0.44
CA TRP A 34 7.80 10.62 -1.03
C TRP A 34 8.46 11.85 -1.67
N ASP A 35 8.61 12.93 -0.92
CA ASP A 35 9.26 14.18 -1.35
C ASP A 35 10.76 14.19 -1.06
N ASP A 36 11.25 13.28 -0.23
CA ASP A 36 12.69 13.12 0.05
C ASP A 36 13.39 12.26 -1.02
N PRO A 37 14.72 12.41 -1.17
CA PRO A 37 15.51 11.51 -2.00
C PRO A 37 15.35 10.04 -1.58
N PRO A 38 15.30 9.09 -2.53
CA PRO A 38 15.60 9.24 -3.95
C PRO A 38 14.42 9.70 -4.83
N TRP A 39 13.21 9.76 -4.30
CA TRP A 39 11.98 9.96 -5.06
C TRP A 39 11.82 11.41 -5.54
N ASN A 40 12.28 12.38 -4.74
CA ASN A 40 12.27 13.81 -5.07
C ASN A 40 10.92 14.32 -5.59
N GLY A 41 9.82 13.83 -5.02
CA GLY A 41 8.47 14.21 -5.42
C GLY A 41 7.81 13.28 -6.44
N ASP A 42 8.50 12.25 -6.95
CA ASP A 42 7.87 11.22 -7.77
C ASP A 42 7.10 10.22 -6.89
N VAL A 43 5.84 10.56 -6.64
CA VAL A 43 4.91 9.74 -5.84
C VAL A 43 4.68 8.38 -6.48
N TYR A 44 4.66 8.27 -7.81
CA TYR A 44 4.35 7.00 -8.46
C TYR A 44 5.54 6.05 -8.35
N GLU A 45 6.76 6.53 -8.58
CA GLU A 45 7.98 5.74 -8.36
C GLU A 45 8.11 5.32 -6.90
N TRP A 46 7.85 6.23 -5.95
CA TRP A 46 7.78 5.92 -4.52
C TRP A 46 6.77 4.80 -4.24
N ALA A 47 5.53 4.93 -4.71
CA ALA A 47 4.48 3.95 -4.47
C ALA A 47 4.82 2.58 -5.08
N ALA A 48 5.36 2.57 -6.31
CA ALA A 48 5.80 1.36 -7.00
C ALA A 48 6.96 0.66 -6.28
N HIS A 49 7.80 1.42 -5.58
CA HIS A 49 8.86 0.86 -4.74
C HIS A 49 8.34 0.31 -3.41
N MET A 50 7.33 0.96 -2.78
CA MET A 50 6.77 0.52 -1.51
C MET A 50 5.83 -0.69 -1.65
N ALA A 51 5.03 -0.74 -2.71
CA ALA A 51 3.96 -1.73 -2.87
C ALA A 51 4.44 -3.20 -2.78
N PRO A 52 5.57 -3.62 -3.38
CA PRO A 52 6.04 -5.00 -3.26
C PRO A 52 6.35 -5.41 -1.82
N GLY A 53 6.95 -4.50 -1.03
CA GLY A 53 7.27 -4.75 0.37
C GLY A 53 6.00 -4.88 1.22
N LEU A 54 5.02 -4.01 1.00
CA LEU A 54 3.73 -4.07 1.68
C LEU A 54 2.95 -5.35 1.32
N LYS A 55 2.93 -5.73 0.04
CA LYS A 55 2.33 -7.01 -0.41
C LYS A 55 3.00 -8.22 0.26
N ALA A 56 4.33 -8.23 0.37
CA ALA A 56 5.06 -9.29 1.06
C ALA A 56 4.75 -9.36 2.57
N LEU A 57 4.38 -8.23 3.18
CA LEU A 57 3.89 -8.15 4.56
C LEU A 57 2.40 -8.50 4.70
N GLY A 58 1.72 -8.86 3.61
CA GLY A 58 0.31 -9.23 3.59
C GLY A 58 -0.67 -8.05 3.59
N TRP A 59 -0.18 -6.84 3.31
CA TRP A 59 -1.07 -5.70 3.07
C TRP A 59 -1.77 -5.85 1.72
N THR A 60 -3.04 -5.45 1.70
CA THR A 60 -3.87 -5.45 0.50
C THR A 60 -4.73 -4.20 0.44
N THR A 61 -5.43 -4.01 -0.66
CA THR A 61 -6.41 -2.92 -0.82
C THR A 61 -7.79 -3.37 -0.36
N GLY A 62 -8.46 -2.52 0.40
CA GLY A 62 -9.85 -2.69 0.82
C GLY A 62 -10.84 -2.12 -0.20
N LYS A 63 -11.96 -1.60 0.30
CA LYS A 63 -12.98 -0.95 -0.54
C LYS A 63 -12.56 0.50 -0.80
N GLU A 64 -12.96 1.04 -1.96
CA GLU A 64 -12.88 2.50 -2.23
C GLU A 64 -11.50 3.13 -1.98
N TRP A 65 -10.43 2.51 -2.47
CA TRP A 65 -9.05 3.01 -2.31
C TRP A 65 -8.53 3.05 -0.87
N SER A 66 -8.97 2.12 -0.03
CA SER A 66 -8.41 1.93 1.31
C SER A 66 -7.34 0.82 1.36
N LEU A 67 -6.60 0.75 2.46
CA LEU A 67 -5.65 -0.30 2.74
C LEU A 67 -6.11 -1.16 3.92
N LEU A 68 -5.77 -2.44 3.87
CA LEU A 68 -6.06 -3.42 4.90
C LEU A 68 -4.75 -4.09 5.33
N CYS A 69 -4.53 -4.11 6.64
CA CYS A 69 -3.44 -4.87 7.23
C CYS A 69 -3.70 -6.39 7.10
N PRO A 70 -2.67 -7.24 7.17
CA PRO A 70 -2.81 -8.70 7.06
C PRO A 70 -3.85 -9.28 8.02
N THR A 71 -3.91 -8.79 9.26
CA THR A 71 -4.86 -9.29 10.26
C THR A 71 -6.33 -8.94 9.93
N CYS A 72 -6.57 -7.82 9.25
CA CYS A 72 -7.92 -7.40 8.88
C CYS A 72 -8.36 -7.99 7.54
N SER A 73 -7.43 -8.24 6.62
CA SER A 73 -7.73 -8.89 5.34
C SER A 73 -8.08 -10.37 5.51
N GLU A 74 -7.40 -11.09 6.41
CA GLU A 74 -7.72 -12.49 6.73
C GLU A 74 -9.13 -12.67 7.29
N LYS A 75 -9.66 -11.69 8.04
CA LYS A 75 -11.02 -11.75 8.61
C LYS A 75 -12.13 -11.57 7.57
N LEU A 76 -11.78 -11.09 6.38
CA LEU A 76 -12.71 -10.84 5.27
C LEU A 76 -12.70 -11.98 4.24
N SER A 77 -11.77 -12.93 4.36
CA SER A 77 -11.59 -14.07 3.46
C SER A 77 -12.40 -15.30 3.88
#